data_AF-A0A396II13-F1
#
_entry.id   AF-A0A396II13-F1
#
_cell.length_a   1.000
_cell.length_b   1.000
_cell.length_c   1.000
_cell.angle_alpha   90.00
_cell.angle_beta   90.00
_cell.angle_gamma   90.00
#
_symmetry.space_group_name_H-M   'P 1'
#
loop_
_entity.id
_entity.type
_entity.pdbx_description
1 polymer ?
#
loop_
_entity_poly.entity_id
_entity_poly.type
_entity_poly.pdbx_seq_one_letter_code
_entity_poly.pdbx_strand_id
1 'polypeptide(L)'
;MANLSSKLFLLLLTIFHSPTSAFNNTTSSSTTLHAKISSIKSFCRNTPYPEVCFNSSKLSISIDINPNIINILLHSLQVSISETTKLSNQFNNAHSNIVENKRGAIQDCEELQQSTLSSLKRSLSGIRSSKSRKLVDARTYLSAALTNKNTCLESLDSASGTLKQVLVDSVINTYKHVSNSLSMFPKPEVRASKGHGNRRLMDALMWLSSKDHRRFLQSTDNVIVVAADGTGNFSTINEAIEFAPNNSYARIIIYVKEGIYEENVEISSNKTNIVLLGDGRDQTVITGNRSDVDGWTTFRSATLAVSGEGFLARDIAFENKAGPEKHQAVALRVNADVTAFYKCAMYGYQDTLYVHSFRQFYRECDIFGTIDYIFGNAAVVLQACNIISRMPLPNQYTVITAQSRDSPDEDTGISIQNCSILATTDLYNNYNNIKSYLGRPWRVYSRTVFIESYIDVFIDPMGWTKWSSDDDKGLDTLYYGEFANYGPGSATDNRVKWLGYHLMDFDSANNFTVSEFIIGDAWIGSTSFPYDDGI
;
A
#
# COMPACT_ATOMS: atom_id res chain seq x y z
N MET A 1 -12.16 -114.62 -23.41
CA MET A 1 -10.71 -114.76 -23.15
C MET A 1 -10.23 -113.48 -22.46
N ALA A 2 -9.73 -113.64 -21.23
CA ALA A 2 -8.84 -112.76 -20.43
C ALA A 2 -9.13 -111.24 -20.24
N ASN A 3 -9.56 -110.89 -19.01
CA ASN A 3 -8.89 -110.00 -18.02
C ASN A 3 -8.25 -108.66 -18.47
N LEU A 4 -8.32 -107.50 -17.78
CA LEU A 4 -8.56 -107.20 -16.36
C LEU A 4 -8.70 -105.66 -16.12
N SER A 5 -9.46 -105.28 -15.07
CA SER A 5 -9.18 -104.17 -14.10
C SER A 5 -9.32 -102.69 -14.52
N SER A 6 -9.81 -101.72 -13.70
CA SER A 6 -10.53 -101.65 -12.41
C SER A 6 -10.68 -100.16 -12.00
N LYS A 7 -11.76 -99.82 -11.25
CA LYS A 7 -11.94 -98.74 -10.24
C LYS A 7 -12.42 -97.30 -10.62
N LEU A 8 -13.76 -97.17 -10.57
CA LEU A 8 -14.63 -96.33 -9.71
C LEU A 8 -14.01 -95.44 -8.59
N PHE A 9 -14.44 -94.16 -8.45
CA PHE A 9 -15.04 -93.58 -7.22
C PHE A 9 -15.74 -92.21 -7.41
N LEU A 10 -16.70 -91.91 -6.52
CA LEU A 10 -17.83 -90.97 -6.61
C LEU A 10 -17.60 -89.52 -6.09
N LEU A 11 -18.43 -88.63 -6.68
CA LEU A 11 -19.22 -87.48 -6.17
C LEU A 11 -19.23 -87.13 -4.65
N LEU A 12 -19.20 -85.81 -4.34
CA LEU A 12 -20.19 -85.09 -3.50
C LEU A 12 -19.81 -83.59 -3.31
N LEU A 13 -20.72 -82.68 -3.66
CA LEU A 13 -20.67 -81.24 -3.38
C LEU A 13 -21.87 -80.89 -2.50
N THR A 14 -21.61 -80.30 -1.32
CA THR A 14 -22.62 -79.87 -0.34
C THR A 14 -22.77 -78.35 -0.32
N ILE A 15 -24.03 -77.92 -0.14
CA ILE A 15 -24.51 -76.53 -0.01
C ILE A 15 -24.62 -76.18 1.48
N PHE A 16 -24.30 -74.93 1.87
CA PHE A 16 -24.78 -74.30 3.11
C PHE A 16 -25.20 -72.83 2.84
N HIS A 17 -26.25 -72.39 3.56
CA HIS A 17 -26.97 -71.11 3.44
C HIS A 17 -26.46 -69.99 4.39
N SER A 18 -26.53 -68.74 3.89
CA SER A 18 -26.84 -67.44 4.57
C SER A 18 -25.89 -66.87 5.65
N PRO A 19 -25.78 -65.52 5.88
CA PRO A 19 -26.77 -64.47 5.61
C PRO A 19 -26.28 -63.17 4.92
N THR A 20 -27.25 -62.40 4.43
CA THR A 20 -27.16 -60.98 4.08
C THR A 20 -26.60 -60.15 5.23
N SER A 21 -25.47 -59.46 4.99
CA SER A 21 -25.03 -58.31 5.76
C SER A 21 -25.09 -57.06 4.87
N ALA A 22 -26.20 -56.34 4.98
CA ALA A 22 -26.21 -54.92 4.68
C ALA A 22 -25.38 -54.24 5.78
N PHE A 23 -24.10 -53.95 5.51
CA PHE A 23 -23.28 -53.16 6.43
C PHE A 23 -22.33 -52.22 5.65
N ASN A 24 -22.52 -50.92 5.94
CA ASN A 24 -21.58 -49.82 5.92
C ASN A 24 -21.04 -49.27 4.58
N ASN A 25 -21.86 -48.42 3.93
CA ASN A 25 -21.35 -47.30 3.13
C ASN A 25 -21.10 -46.01 3.95
N THR A 26 -21.14 -46.08 5.29
CA THR A 26 -20.96 -44.93 6.20
C THR A 26 -19.51 -44.68 6.61
N THR A 27 -18.60 -45.66 6.48
CA THR A 27 -17.20 -45.58 6.93
C THR A 27 -16.25 -44.90 5.94
N SER A 28 -16.52 -44.92 4.63
CA SER A 28 -15.68 -44.22 3.63
C SER A 28 -15.97 -42.70 3.58
N SER A 29 -17.21 -42.30 3.87
CA SER A 29 -17.64 -40.90 3.96
C SER A 29 -17.05 -40.19 5.20
N SER A 30 -17.00 -40.87 6.34
CA SER A 30 -16.43 -40.29 7.58
C SER A 30 -14.91 -40.12 7.50
N THR A 31 -14.20 -41.06 6.88
CA THR A 31 -12.72 -41.02 6.71
C THR A 31 -12.29 -39.92 5.74
N THR A 32 -13.02 -39.71 4.64
CA THR A 32 -12.77 -38.62 3.68
C THR A 32 -13.08 -37.23 4.26
N LEU A 33 -14.15 -37.11 5.05
CA LEU A 33 -14.49 -35.88 5.79
C LEU A 33 -13.41 -35.52 6.82
N HIS A 34 -12.95 -36.50 7.61
CA HIS A 34 -11.88 -36.31 8.59
C HIS A 34 -10.56 -35.89 7.94
N ALA A 35 -10.19 -36.48 6.80
CA ALA A 35 -8.99 -36.09 6.05
C ALA A 35 -9.04 -34.64 5.57
N LYS A 36 -10.20 -34.17 5.08
CA LYS A 36 -10.40 -32.77 4.66
C LYS A 36 -10.34 -31.79 5.83
N ILE A 37 -10.99 -32.11 6.95
CA ILE A 37 -10.92 -31.30 8.16
C ILE A 37 -9.46 -31.17 8.63
N SER A 38 -8.72 -32.28 8.63
CA SER A 38 -7.29 -32.29 9.00
C SER A 38 -6.44 -31.42 8.05
N SER A 39 -6.65 -31.56 6.74
CA SER A 39 -5.96 -30.76 5.72
C SER A 39 -6.19 -29.25 5.89
N ILE A 40 -7.44 -28.82 6.10
CA ILE A 40 -7.78 -27.41 6.32
C ILE A 40 -7.20 -26.89 7.64
N LYS A 41 -7.26 -27.67 8.72
CA LYS A 41 -6.61 -27.30 9.99
C LYS A 41 -5.11 -27.11 9.81
N SER A 42 -4.46 -28.03 9.10
CA SER A 42 -3.04 -27.94 8.79
C SER A 42 -2.71 -26.68 7.99
N PHE A 43 -3.54 -26.34 7.00
CA PHE A 43 -3.36 -25.15 6.19
C PHE A 43 -3.55 -23.86 7.00
N CYS A 44 -4.64 -23.77 7.77
CA CYS A 44 -4.97 -22.58 8.56
C CYS A 44 -4.04 -22.33 9.74
N ARG A 45 -3.27 -23.34 10.18
CA ARG A 45 -2.38 -23.26 11.34
C ARG A 45 -1.38 -22.11 11.28
N ASN A 46 -0.90 -21.77 10.08
CA ASN A 46 0.13 -20.75 9.87
C ASN A 46 -0.46 -19.38 9.47
N THR A 47 -1.78 -19.23 9.49
CA THR A 47 -2.42 -17.94 9.22
C THR A 47 -2.45 -17.07 10.48
N PRO A 48 -2.51 -15.73 10.37
CA PRO A 48 -2.60 -14.83 11.53
C PRO A 48 -3.81 -15.10 12.43
N TYR A 49 -4.92 -15.57 11.86
CA TYR A 49 -6.14 -15.92 12.60
C TYR A 49 -6.62 -17.35 12.27
N PRO A 50 -5.99 -18.40 12.85
CA PRO A 50 -6.24 -19.80 12.48
C PRO A 50 -7.70 -20.24 12.67
N GLU A 51 -8.33 -19.84 13.78
CA GLU A 51 -9.73 -20.19 14.06
C GLU A 51 -10.70 -19.55 13.06
N VAL A 52 -10.44 -18.29 12.68
CA VAL A 52 -11.24 -17.59 11.66
C VAL A 52 -11.08 -18.28 10.32
N CYS A 53 -9.85 -18.60 9.91
CA CYS A 53 -9.56 -19.35 8.68
C CYS A 53 -10.30 -20.69 8.65
N PHE A 54 -10.22 -21.45 9.75
CA PHE A 54 -10.83 -22.77 9.85
C PHE A 54 -12.36 -22.68 9.79
N ASN A 55 -12.97 -21.79 10.57
CA ASN A 55 -14.42 -21.63 10.62
C ASN A 55 -15.01 -21.17 9.28
N SER A 56 -14.37 -20.23 8.61
CA SER A 56 -14.77 -19.80 7.26
C SER A 56 -14.72 -20.94 6.25
N SER A 57 -13.75 -21.83 6.36
CA SER A 57 -13.54 -22.93 5.42
C SER A 57 -14.45 -24.13 5.67
N LYS A 58 -15.18 -24.19 6.80
CA LYS A 58 -16.11 -25.29 7.11
C LYS A 58 -17.23 -25.43 6.08
N LEU A 59 -17.71 -24.34 5.50
CA LEU A 59 -18.76 -24.38 4.46
C LEU A 59 -18.27 -25.04 3.15
N SER A 60 -16.98 -24.91 2.82
CA SER A 60 -16.39 -25.55 1.63
C SER A 60 -16.26 -27.07 1.78
N ILE A 61 -16.21 -27.57 3.03
CA ILE A 61 -16.14 -29.00 3.35
C ILE A 61 -17.43 -29.72 2.87
N SER A 62 -18.56 -29.02 2.83
CA SER A 62 -19.85 -29.55 2.38
C SER A 62 -19.97 -29.75 0.86
N ILE A 63 -19.04 -29.22 0.05
CA ILE A 63 -19.16 -29.15 -1.43
C ILE A 63 -18.16 -30.09 -2.16
N ASP A 64 -17.49 -30.98 -1.42
CA ASP A 64 -16.61 -32.01 -2.01
C ASP A 64 -15.47 -31.47 -2.92
N ILE A 65 -14.93 -30.29 -2.61
CA ILE A 65 -13.80 -29.71 -3.35
C ILE A 65 -12.50 -30.38 -2.88
N ASN A 66 -11.69 -30.87 -3.81
CA ASN A 66 -10.35 -31.40 -3.53
C ASN A 66 -9.46 -30.26 -2.98
N PRO A 67 -8.87 -30.37 -1.78
CA PRO A 67 -8.13 -29.27 -1.15
C PRO A 67 -6.79 -29.04 -1.85
N ASN A 68 -6.82 -28.22 -2.90
CA ASN A 68 -5.63 -27.56 -3.45
C ASN A 68 -5.54 -26.14 -2.86
N ILE A 69 -4.33 -25.65 -2.60
CA ILE A 69 -4.02 -24.33 -2.04
C ILE A 69 -4.76 -23.22 -2.79
N ILE A 70 -4.83 -23.29 -4.12
CA ILE A 70 -5.56 -22.31 -4.94
C ILE A 70 -7.05 -22.27 -4.58
N ASN A 71 -7.69 -23.42 -4.36
CA ASN A 71 -9.11 -23.47 -4.01
C ASN A 71 -9.37 -22.89 -2.62
N ILE A 72 -8.47 -23.16 -1.66
CA ILE A 72 -8.58 -22.61 -0.31
C ILE A 72 -8.40 -21.09 -0.34
N LEU A 73 -7.42 -20.58 -1.11
CA LEU A 73 -7.20 -19.16 -1.29
C LEU A 73 -8.39 -18.46 -1.98
N LEU A 74 -8.90 -19.03 -3.08
CA LEU A 74 -10.09 -18.50 -3.77
C LEU A 74 -11.30 -18.45 -2.82
N HIS A 75 -11.49 -19.48 -2.00
CA HIS A 75 -12.56 -19.51 -1.01
C HIS A 75 -12.36 -18.47 0.10
N SER A 76 -11.13 -18.34 0.62
CA SER A 76 -10.79 -17.31 1.61
C SER A 76 -11.12 -15.91 1.09
N LEU A 77 -10.76 -15.60 -0.16
CA LEU A 77 -11.09 -14.32 -0.79
C LEU A 77 -12.59 -14.12 -0.97
N GLN A 78 -13.35 -15.16 -1.34
CA GLN A 78 -14.81 -15.07 -1.44
C GLN A 78 -15.46 -14.76 -0.10
N VAL A 79 -14.99 -15.37 0.99
CA VAL A 79 -15.45 -15.05 2.35
C VAL A 79 -15.10 -13.62 2.72
N SER A 80 -13.86 -13.18 2.47
CA SER A 80 -13.42 -11.81 2.71
C SER A 80 -14.29 -10.78 1.96
N ILE A 81 -14.64 -11.06 0.70
CA ILE A 81 -15.57 -10.23 -0.10
C ILE A 81 -16.95 -10.17 0.55
N SER A 82 -17.49 -11.32 0.99
CA SER A 82 -18.79 -11.41 1.64
C SER A 82 -18.84 -10.59 2.93
N GLU A 83 -17.87 -10.77 3.83
CA GLU A 83 -17.81 -10.03 5.09
C GLU A 83 -17.59 -8.53 4.88
N THR A 84 -16.73 -8.14 3.92
CA THR A 84 -16.53 -6.72 3.56
C THR A 84 -17.80 -6.09 3.01
N THR A 85 -18.59 -6.85 2.24
CA THR A 85 -19.88 -6.37 1.71
C THR A 85 -20.89 -6.16 2.85
N LYS A 86 -20.93 -7.07 3.84
CA LYS A 86 -21.77 -6.89 5.04
C LYS A 86 -21.35 -5.66 5.83
N LEU A 87 -20.05 -5.47 6.05
CA LEU A 87 -19.51 -4.31 6.75
C LEU A 87 -19.87 -3.01 6.03
N SER A 88 -19.75 -2.97 4.70
CA SER A 88 -20.14 -1.81 3.88
C SER A 88 -21.62 -1.45 4.09
N ASN A 89 -22.50 -2.46 4.12
CA ASN A 89 -23.92 -2.25 4.40
C ASN A 89 -24.18 -1.77 5.84
N GLN A 90 -23.35 -2.15 6.81
CA GLN A 90 -23.48 -1.66 8.18
C GLN A 90 -23.13 -0.16 8.27
N PHE A 91 -22.07 0.28 7.62
CA PHE A 91 -21.70 1.70 7.57
C PHE A 91 -22.80 2.56 6.95
N ASN A 92 -23.34 2.13 5.79
CA ASN A 92 -24.45 2.83 5.12
C ASN A 92 -25.66 3.05 6.07
N ASN A 93 -25.92 2.11 6.98
CA ASN A 93 -27.05 2.18 7.93
C ASN A 93 -26.70 2.87 9.27
N ALA A 94 -25.44 3.19 9.53
CA ALA A 94 -24.98 3.67 10.84
C ALA A 94 -25.03 5.21 10.99
N HIS A 95 -25.22 5.95 9.90
CA HIS A 95 -25.15 7.41 9.85
C HIS A 95 -25.94 8.15 10.95
N SER A 96 -27.13 7.67 11.32
CA SER A 96 -27.98 8.36 12.30
C SER A 96 -27.55 8.15 13.77
N ASN A 97 -26.64 7.22 14.05
CA ASN A 97 -26.31 6.77 15.41
C ASN A 97 -24.83 6.99 15.78
N ILE A 98 -24.10 7.72 14.93
CA ILE A 98 -22.71 8.11 15.16
C ILE A 98 -22.60 9.63 15.12
N VAL A 99 -21.89 10.17 16.09
CA VAL A 99 -21.55 11.59 16.17
C VAL A 99 -20.09 11.73 15.78
N GLU A 100 -19.86 12.38 14.64
CA GLU A 100 -18.54 12.67 14.12
C GLU A 100 -17.95 13.91 14.81
N ASN A 101 -16.87 13.77 15.59
CA ASN A 101 -16.16 14.94 16.13
C ASN A 101 -15.15 15.51 15.12
N LYS A 102 -14.79 14.72 14.11
CA LYS A 102 -13.98 15.12 12.94
C LYS A 102 -14.80 14.85 11.69
N ARG A 103 -14.82 15.81 10.76
CA ARG A 103 -15.61 15.78 9.52
C ARG A 103 -15.20 14.59 8.66
N GLY A 104 -16.19 13.76 8.32
CA GLY A 104 -16.04 12.66 7.37
C GLY A 104 -15.38 11.41 7.95
N ALA A 105 -15.39 11.21 9.27
CA ALA A 105 -14.87 10.00 9.91
C ALA A 105 -15.56 8.70 9.43
N ILE A 106 -16.88 8.73 9.22
CA ILE A 106 -17.67 7.63 8.65
C ILE A 106 -17.44 7.53 7.15
N GLN A 107 -17.42 8.68 6.46
CA GLN A 107 -17.14 8.72 5.02
C GLN A 107 -15.77 8.11 4.69
N ASP A 108 -14.76 8.31 5.54
CA ASP A 108 -13.45 7.66 5.43
C ASP A 108 -13.59 6.15 5.43
N CYS A 109 -14.28 5.59 6.42
CA CYS A 109 -14.52 4.15 6.47
C CYS A 109 -15.28 3.62 5.25
N GLU A 110 -16.27 4.35 4.74
CA GLU A 110 -17.03 3.95 3.56
C GLU A 110 -16.18 3.90 2.30
N GLU A 111 -15.41 4.95 2.01
CA GLU A 111 -14.48 5.00 0.88
C GLU A 111 -13.41 3.90 1.00
N LEU A 112 -12.87 3.72 2.20
CA LEU A 112 -11.86 2.70 2.51
C LEU A 112 -12.43 1.27 2.36
N GLN A 113 -13.68 1.02 2.75
CA GLN A 113 -14.32 -0.29 2.50
C GLN A 113 -14.59 -0.54 1.02
N GLN A 114 -15.01 0.48 0.26
CA GLN A 114 -15.18 0.34 -1.19
C GLN A 114 -13.86 0.02 -1.88
N SER A 115 -12.77 0.69 -1.48
CA SER A 115 -11.40 0.40 -1.93
C SER A 115 -10.99 -1.04 -1.59
N THR A 116 -11.21 -1.48 -0.35
CA THR A 116 -10.94 -2.87 0.08
C THR A 116 -11.72 -3.89 -0.75
N LEU A 117 -13.01 -3.65 -0.99
CA LEU A 117 -13.85 -4.54 -1.79
C LEU A 117 -13.35 -4.63 -3.25
N SER A 118 -12.92 -3.51 -3.83
CA SER A 118 -12.30 -3.47 -5.16
C SER A 118 -11.01 -4.31 -5.21
N SER A 119 -10.10 -4.10 -4.26
CA SER A 119 -8.84 -4.84 -4.12
C SER A 119 -9.06 -6.35 -3.98
N LEU A 120 -10.04 -6.77 -3.16
CA LEU A 120 -10.40 -8.18 -2.99
C LEU A 120 -10.93 -8.79 -4.30
N LYS A 121 -11.82 -8.10 -5.01
CA LYS A 121 -12.37 -8.56 -6.30
C LYS A 121 -11.28 -8.66 -7.38
N ARG A 122 -10.36 -7.69 -7.45
CA ARG A 122 -9.20 -7.71 -8.35
C ARG A 122 -8.29 -8.90 -8.05
N SER A 123 -8.00 -9.14 -6.78
CA SER A 123 -7.18 -10.28 -6.33
C SER A 123 -7.81 -11.62 -6.72
N LEU A 124 -9.13 -11.78 -6.52
CA LEU A 124 -9.88 -12.97 -6.91
C LEU A 124 -9.84 -13.20 -8.43
N SER A 125 -10.04 -12.15 -9.22
CA SER A 125 -9.97 -12.20 -10.69
C SER A 125 -8.55 -12.56 -11.18
N GLY A 126 -7.53 -12.00 -10.53
CA GLY A 126 -6.13 -12.28 -10.80
C GLY A 126 -5.81 -13.76 -10.71
N ILE A 127 -6.13 -14.39 -9.57
CA ILE A 127 -5.88 -15.81 -9.30
C ILE A 127 -6.61 -16.71 -10.29
N ARG A 128 -7.89 -16.43 -10.58
CA ARG A 128 -8.70 -17.23 -11.51
C ARG A 128 -8.11 -17.29 -12.92
N SER A 129 -7.36 -16.27 -13.33
CA SER A 129 -6.71 -16.25 -14.65
C SER A 129 -5.34 -16.93 -14.70
N SER A 130 -4.81 -17.39 -13.56
CA SER A 130 -3.58 -18.19 -13.42
C SER A 130 -2.30 -17.62 -14.07
N LYS A 131 -2.22 -16.29 -14.27
CA LYS A 131 -1.00 -15.62 -14.77
C LYS A 131 -0.13 -15.17 -13.59
N SER A 132 1.15 -15.56 -13.56
CA SER A 132 2.08 -15.27 -12.45
C SER A 132 2.17 -13.78 -12.09
N ARG A 133 2.21 -12.87 -13.08
CA ARG A 133 2.19 -11.41 -12.86
C ARG A 133 0.97 -10.93 -12.06
N LYS A 134 -0.20 -11.56 -12.26
CA LYS A 134 -1.42 -11.19 -11.55
C LYS A 134 -1.49 -11.71 -10.11
N LEU A 135 -0.61 -12.64 -9.71
CA LEU A 135 -0.47 -13.07 -8.32
C LEU A 135 0.30 -12.04 -7.49
N VAL A 136 1.33 -11.42 -8.09
CA VAL A 136 2.09 -10.35 -7.44
C VAL A 136 1.21 -9.13 -7.20
N ASP A 137 0.43 -8.73 -8.21
CA ASP A 137 -0.56 -7.65 -8.07
C ASP A 137 -1.59 -7.95 -6.96
N ALA A 138 -2.00 -9.21 -6.78
CA ALA A 138 -2.96 -9.59 -5.74
C ALA A 138 -2.40 -9.35 -4.33
N ARG A 139 -1.09 -9.59 -4.09
CA ARG A 139 -0.45 -9.28 -2.81
C ARG A 139 -0.44 -7.78 -2.55
N THR A 140 -0.13 -6.97 -3.57
CA THR A 140 -0.20 -5.50 -3.49
C THR A 140 -1.61 -5.03 -3.13
N TYR A 141 -2.64 -5.54 -3.82
CA TYR A 141 -4.03 -5.17 -3.56
C TYR A 141 -4.49 -5.55 -2.15
N LEU A 142 -4.10 -6.73 -1.66
CA LEU A 142 -4.44 -7.17 -0.31
C LEU A 142 -3.68 -6.42 0.79
N SER A 143 -2.43 -6.02 0.53
CA SER A 143 -1.68 -5.14 1.45
C SER A 143 -2.34 -3.76 1.54
N ALA A 144 -2.76 -3.20 0.39
CA ALA A 144 -3.53 -1.95 0.36
C ALA A 144 -4.89 -2.08 1.07
N ALA A 145 -5.58 -3.22 0.90
CA ALA A 145 -6.79 -3.50 1.64
C ALA A 145 -6.53 -3.51 3.16
N LEU A 146 -5.51 -4.21 3.65
CA LEU A 146 -5.20 -4.20 5.09
C LEU A 146 -4.86 -2.81 5.64
N THR A 147 -4.24 -1.96 4.83
CA THR A 147 -3.98 -0.56 5.21
C THR A 147 -5.26 0.20 5.55
N ASN A 148 -6.30 0.03 4.73
CA ASN A 148 -7.60 0.68 4.90
C ASN A 148 -8.25 0.40 6.27
N LYS A 149 -7.95 -0.75 6.88
CA LYS A 149 -8.39 -1.10 8.25
C LYS A 149 -7.96 -0.04 9.25
N ASN A 150 -6.67 0.29 9.27
CA ASN A 150 -6.07 1.12 10.30
C ASN A 150 -6.59 2.56 10.21
N THR A 151 -6.63 3.11 9.00
CA THR A 151 -7.15 4.46 8.77
C THR A 151 -8.64 4.58 9.10
N CYS A 152 -9.45 3.58 8.79
CA CYS A 152 -10.85 3.55 9.22
C CYS A 152 -10.98 3.50 10.75
N LEU A 153 -10.17 2.68 11.44
CA LEU A 153 -10.18 2.62 12.90
C LEU A 153 -9.73 3.93 13.55
N GLU A 154 -8.73 4.61 13.00
CA GLU A 154 -8.28 5.94 13.45
C GLU A 154 -9.38 6.99 13.25
N SER A 155 -10.07 6.94 12.12
CA SER A 155 -11.21 7.83 11.84
C SER A 155 -12.34 7.59 12.85
N LEU A 156 -12.69 6.32 13.10
CA LEU A 156 -13.69 5.94 14.11
C LEU A 156 -13.28 6.31 15.54
N ASP A 157 -11.99 6.33 15.86
CA ASP A 157 -11.51 6.72 17.18
C ASP A 157 -11.90 8.17 17.49
N SER A 158 -11.88 9.04 16.48
CA SER A 158 -12.34 10.42 16.59
C SER A 158 -13.88 10.56 16.72
N ALA A 159 -14.65 9.53 16.39
CA ALA A 159 -16.11 9.55 16.49
C ALA A 159 -16.62 9.15 17.90
N SER A 160 -17.92 9.33 18.14
CA SER A 160 -18.62 8.90 19.36
C SER A 160 -20.03 8.39 19.04
N GLY A 161 -20.73 7.80 20.02
CA GLY A 161 -22.09 7.27 19.86
C GLY A 161 -22.22 5.79 20.19
N THR A 162 -23.46 5.31 20.28
CA THR A 162 -23.79 3.95 20.77
C THR A 162 -23.35 2.84 19.81
N LEU A 163 -23.25 3.12 18.51
CA LEU A 163 -22.80 2.14 17.50
C LEU A 163 -21.29 2.13 17.25
N LYS A 164 -20.50 3.07 17.81
CA LYS A 164 -19.05 3.15 17.57
C LYS A 164 -18.36 1.82 17.83
N GLN A 165 -18.55 1.24 19.02
CA GLN A 165 -17.87 -0.01 19.38
C GLN A 165 -18.30 -1.18 18.49
N VAL A 166 -19.58 -1.23 18.11
CA VAL A 166 -20.12 -2.26 17.21
C VAL A 166 -19.44 -2.18 15.83
N LEU A 167 -19.24 -0.98 15.30
CA LEU A 167 -18.53 -0.79 14.03
C LEU A 167 -17.04 -1.11 14.16
N VAL A 168 -16.39 -0.68 15.23
CA VAL A 168 -14.98 -1.01 15.51
C VAL A 168 -14.78 -2.53 15.53
N ASP A 169 -15.62 -3.25 16.26
CA ASP A 169 -15.56 -4.71 16.34
C ASP A 169 -15.85 -5.36 14.98
N SER A 170 -16.80 -4.80 14.21
CA SER A 170 -17.15 -5.29 12.88
C SER A 170 -16.01 -5.09 11.87
N VAL A 171 -15.31 -3.96 11.90
CA VAL A 171 -14.10 -3.69 11.13
C VAL A 171 -13.03 -4.71 11.53
N ILE A 172 -12.68 -4.79 12.82
CA ILE A 172 -11.64 -5.72 13.29
C ILE A 172 -11.93 -7.15 12.85
N ASN A 173 -13.16 -7.63 13.03
CA ASN A 173 -13.53 -9.00 12.66
C ASN A 173 -13.50 -9.25 11.14
N THR A 174 -13.97 -8.29 10.34
CA THR A 174 -13.93 -8.38 8.87
C THR A 174 -12.49 -8.49 8.35
N TYR A 175 -11.60 -7.64 8.86
CA TYR A 175 -10.21 -7.60 8.38
C TYR A 175 -9.36 -8.80 8.85
N LYS A 176 -9.82 -9.61 9.80
CA LYS A 176 -9.22 -10.93 10.08
C LYS A 176 -9.30 -11.86 8.86
N HIS A 177 -10.40 -11.80 8.11
CA HIS A 177 -10.53 -12.59 6.88
C HIS A 177 -9.57 -12.10 5.80
N VAL A 178 -9.47 -10.78 5.61
CA VAL A 178 -8.53 -10.16 4.65
C VAL A 178 -7.08 -10.52 4.98
N SER A 179 -6.71 -10.46 6.27
CA SER A 179 -5.38 -10.81 6.75
C SER A 179 -5.03 -12.28 6.49
N ASN A 180 -5.96 -13.19 6.79
CA ASN A 180 -5.80 -14.60 6.44
C ASN A 180 -5.68 -14.81 4.91
N SER A 181 -6.45 -14.08 4.09
CA SER A 181 -6.32 -14.17 2.63
C SER A 181 -4.94 -13.75 2.15
N LEU A 182 -4.36 -12.69 2.73
CA LEU A 182 -3.01 -12.22 2.38
C LEU A 182 -1.93 -13.23 2.80
N SER A 183 -2.00 -13.77 4.01
CA SER A 183 -0.98 -14.71 4.53
C SER A 183 -0.90 -16.02 3.76
N MET A 184 -1.94 -16.35 2.99
CA MET A 184 -1.98 -17.54 2.14
C MET A 184 -1.16 -17.39 0.85
N PHE A 185 -0.72 -16.18 0.50
CA PHE A 185 0.16 -15.97 -0.63
C PHE A 185 1.61 -16.33 -0.27
N PRO A 186 2.33 -17.02 -1.16
CA PRO A 186 3.75 -17.26 -0.96
C PRO A 186 4.46 -15.91 -0.77
N LYS A 187 5.34 -15.84 0.22
CA LYS A 187 6.23 -14.69 0.39
C LYS A 187 7.08 -14.58 -0.88
N PRO A 188 7.37 -13.35 -1.37
CA PRO A 188 8.32 -13.18 -2.46
C PRO A 188 9.62 -13.91 -2.08
N GLU A 189 10.06 -14.87 -2.89
CA GLU A 189 11.38 -15.47 -2.68
C GLU A 189 12.43 -14.38 -2.88
N VAL A 190 13.35 -14.26 -1.91
CA VAL A 190 14.58 -13.48 -2.09
C VAL A 190 15.31 -14.11 -3.28
N ARG A 191 15.21 -13.49 -4.45
CA ARG A 191 15.90 -13.97 -5.64
C ARG A 191 17.38 -13.71 -5.39
N ALA A 192 18.13 -14.75 -5.05
CA ALA A 192 19.57 -14.72 -5.11
C ALA A 192 19.96 -14.21 -6.50
N SER A 193 20.69 -13.09 -6.54
CA SER A 193 21.14 -12.43 -7.75
C SER A 193 21.73 -13.47 -8.70
N LYS A 194 21.00 -13.77 -9.79
CA LYS A 194 21.64 -14.41 -10.93
C LYS A 194 22.49 -13.32 -11.57
N GLY A 195 23.75 -13.27 -11.16
CA GLY A 195 24.74 -12.46 -11.84
C GLY A 195 24.71 -12.79 -13.33
N HIS A 196 24.37 -11.82 -14.16
CA HIS A 196 25.11 -11.41 -15.36
C HIS A 196 24.32 -10.42 -16.19
N GLY A 197 25.00 -9.33 -16.57
CA GLY A 197 25.17 -9.01 -17.98
C GLY A 197 23.91 -8.62 -18.74
N ASN A 198 23.42 -7.41 -18.47
CA ASN A 198 23.33 -6.35 -19.47
C ASN A 198 22.75 -5.15 -18.76
N ARG A 199 23.59 -4.15 -18.46
CA ARG A 199 23.12 -2.77 -18.45
C ARG A 199 22.44 -2.60 -19.80
N ARG A 200 21.11 -2.66 -19.86
CA ARG A 200 20.40 -2.05 -20.96
C ARG A 200 20.61 -0.56 -20.76
N LEU A 201 21.73 -0.09 -21.27
CA LEU A 201 21.89 1.28 -21.71
C LEU A 201 20.87 1.45 -22.84
N MET A 202 19.59 1.54 -22.49
CA MET A 202 18.58 2.03 -23.41
C MET A 202 18.92 3.50 -23.53
N ASP A 203 19.63 3.85 -24.61
CA ASP A 203 20.09 5.19 -24.99
C ASP A 203 19.44 6.31 -24.17
N ALA A 204 20.01 6.59 -23.01
CA ALA A 204 19.73 7.76 -22.17
C ALA A 204 20.44 9.00 -22.74
N LEU A 205 20.52 9.07 -24.08
CA LEU A 205 21.09 10.16 -24.85
C LEU A 205 20.06 10.67 -25.85
N MET A 206 18.98 11.20 -25.30
CA MET A 206 18.33 12.37 -25.88
C MET A 206 17.63 13.12 -24.75
N TRP A 207 18.40 13.94 -24.03
CA TRP A 207 17.85 14.88 -23.06
C TRP A 207 16.95 15.87 -23.81
N LEU A 208 15.65 15.77 -23.55
CA LEU A 208 14.58 16.41 -24.29
C LEU A 208 14.38 17.86 -23.80
N SER A 209 14.74 18.84 -24.65
CA SER A 209 14.58 20.28 -24.40
C SER A 209 13.10 20.71 -24.33
N SER A 210 12.85 21.99 -24.05
CA SER A 210 11.54 22.68 -24.07
C SER A 210 10.66 22.41 -25.31
N LYS A 211 11.21 21.84 -26.39
CA LYS A 211 10.48 21.35 -27.56
C LYS A 211 9.60 20.11 -27.29
N ASP A 212 9.84 19.34 -26.24
CA ASP A 212 9.11 18.09 -25.96
C ASP A 212 7.95 18.23 -24.97
N HIS A 213 7.85 19.34 -24.23
CA HIS A 213 6.57 19.79 -23.66
C HIS A 213 5.51 19.85 -24.78
N ARG A 214 5.95 20.29 -25.97
CA ARG A 214 5.17 20.30 -27.21
C ARG A 214 4.91 18.91 -27.80
N ARG A 215 5.73 17.88 -27.53
CA ARG A 215 5.52 16.50 -28.01
C ARG A 215 4.59 15.68 -27.11
N PHE A 216 4.64 15.87 -25.79
CA PHE A 216 3.65 15.31 -24.85
C PHE A 216 2.25 15.90 -25.11
N LEU A 217 2.19 17.17 -25.51
CA LEU A 217 0.98 17.87 -25.94
C LEU A 217 0.59 17.65 -27.43
N GLN A 218 1.38 16.89 -28.22
CA GLN A 218 1.12 16.73 -29.67
C GLN A 218 0.08 15.65 -30.01
N SER A 219 -0.40 14.85 -29.05
CA SER A 219 -1.71 14.21 -29.20
C SER A 219 -2.78 15.21 -28.77
N THR A 220 -3.15 16.11 -29.68
CA THR A 220 -4.05 17.24 -29.44
C THR A 220 -5.49 16.87 -29.07
N ASP A 221 -5.83 15.57 -29.06
CA ASP A 221 -7.23 15.14 -28.95
C ASP A 221 -7.71 14.94 -27.50
N ASN A 222 -6.82 14.91 -26.49
CA ASN A 222 -7.18 14.63 -25.07
C ASN A 222 -6.51 15.56 -24.03
N VAL A 223 -6.23 16.82 -24.39
CA VAL A 223 -5.69 17.81 -23.44
C VAL A 223 -6.80 18.76 -22.99
N ILE A 224 -7.04 18.80 -21.68
CA ILE A 224 -7.94 19.77 -21.02
C ILE A 224 -7.05 20.85 -20.39
N VAL A 225 -7.28 22.11 -20.72
CA VAL A 225 -6.51 23.23 -20.19
C VAL A 225 -7.26 23.88 -19.03
N VAL A 226 -6.59 24.06 -17.90
CA VAL A 226 -7.07 24.83 -16.74
C VAL A 226 -6.24 26.09 -16.64
N ALA A 227 -6.90 27.24 -16.54
CA ALA A 227 -6.22 28.51 -16.33
C ALA A 227 -7.08 29.46 -15.49
N ALA A 228 -6.57 29.91 -14.35
CA ALA A 228 -7.27 30.81 -13.44
C ALA A 228 -7.63 32.17 -14.07
N ASP A 229 -6.92 32.59 -15.13
CA ASP A 229 -7.17 33.81 -15.88
C ASP A 229 -8.30 33.71 -16.93
N GLY A 230 -8.94 32.53 -17.03
CA GLY A 230 -10.02 32.26 -17.99
C GLY A 230 -9.56 31.95 -19.41
N THR A 231 -8.25 31.80 -19.66
CA THR A 231 -7.71 31.47 -20.99
C THR A 231 -7.71 29.97 -21.30
N GLY A 232 -8.14 29.13 -20.34
CA GLY A 232 -8.26 27.68 -20.46
C GLY A 232 -9.67 27.21 -20.82
N ASN A 233 -9.87 25.90 -20.86
CA ASN A 233 -11.20 25.29 -20.95
C ASN A 233 -11.99 25.44 -19.64
N PHE A 234 -11.29 25.38 -18.51
CA PHE A 234 -11.85 25.53 -17.16
C PHE A 234 -11.02 26.54 -16.34
N SER A 235 -11.65 27.12 -15.32
CA SER A 235 -10.96 28.04 -14.39
C SER A 235 -10.46 27.33 -13.13
N THR A 236 -11.00 26.14 -12.85
CA THR A 236 -10.62 25.31 -11.69
C THR A 236 -10.23 23.90 -12.12
N ILE A 237 -9.42 23.22 -11.30
CA ILE A 237 -9.00 21.85 -11.55
C ILE A 237 -10.16 20.89 -11.26
N ASN A 238 -10.98 21.18 -10.25
CA ASN A 238 -12.17 20.35 -9.95
C ASN A 238 -13.14 20.24 -11.14
N GLU A 239 -13.41 21.34 -11.86
CA GLU A 239 -14.26 21.31 -13.06
C GLU A 239 -13.65 20.42 -14.17
N ALA A 240 -12.34 20.53 -14.40
CA ALA A 240 -11.63 19.70 -15.38
C ALA A 240 -11.66 18.21 -15.01
N ILE A 241 -11.51 17.90 -13.73
CA ILE A 241 -11.63 16.53 -13.21
C ILE A 241 -13.05 16.00 -13.36
N GLU A 242 -14.07 16.80 -13.04
CA GLU A 242 -15.47 16.42 -13.21
C GLU A 242 -15.78 16.09 -14.69
N PHE A 243 -15.30 16.93 -15.61
CA PHE A 243 -15.46 16.74 -17.05
C PHE A 243 -14.75 15.50 -17.60
N ALA A 244 -13.60 15.12 -17.04
CA ALA A 244 -12.82 13.98 -17.52
C ALA A 244 -13.64 12.66 -17.48
N PRO A 245 -13.50 11.78 -18.50
CA PRO A 245 -14.26 10.54 -18.55
C PRO A 245 -13.92 9.59 -17.40
N ASN A 246 -14.94 8.90 -16.87
CA ASN A 246 -14.75 7.86 -15.86
C ASN A 246 -14.21 6.57 -16.49
N ASN A 247 -13.33 5.88 -15.77
CA ASN A 247 -12.72 4.59 -16.11
C ASN A 247 -12.05 4.58 -17.49
N SER A 248 -11.44 5.71 -17.87
CA SER A 248 -10.72 5.83 -19.13
C SER A 248 -9.52 4.90 -19.17
N TYR A 249 -9.39 4.12 -20.25
CA TYR A 249 -8.17 3.37 -20.55
C TYR A 249 -7.06 4.27 -21.14
N ALA A 250 -7.44 5.40 -21.72
CA ALA A 250 -6.50 6.37 -22.27
C ALA A 250 -6.09 7.40 -21.21
N ARG A 251 -4.88 7.95 -21.36
CA ARG A 251 -4.43 9.08 -20.55
C ARG A 251 -5.25 10.33 -20.87
N ILE A 252 -5.73 10.98 -19.81
CA ILE A 252 -6.41 12.28 -19.89
C ILE A 252 -5.47 13.31 -19.30
N ILE A 253 -4.95 14.21 -20.15
CA ILE A 253 -3.99 15.22 -19.73
C ILE A 253 -4.77 16.47 -19.34
N ILE A 254 -4.61 16.89 -18.09
CA ILE A 254 -5.09 18.17 -17.58
C ILE A 254 -3.87 19.06 -17.41
N TYR A 255 -3.71 19.99 -18.34
CA TYR A 255 -2.64 20.99 -18.31
C TYR A 255 -3.11 22.19 -17.50
N VAL A 256 -2.46 22.41 -16.35
CA VAL A 256 -2.79 23.45 -15.38
C VAL A 256 -1.76 24.57 -15.52
N LYS A 257 -2.18 25.69 -16.09
CA LYS A 257 -1.29 26.85 -16.28
C LYS A 257 -0.79 27.41 -14.95
N GLU A 258 0.27 28.21 -15.01
CA GLU A 258 0.77 29.00 -13.88
C GLU A 258 -0.35 29.70 -13.10
N GLY A 259 -0.22 29.72 -11.79
CA GLY A 259 -1.22 30.26 -10.88
C GLY A 259 -1.29 29.53 -9.54
N ILE A 260 -1.97 30.15 -8.60
CA ILE A 260 -2.31 29.58 -7.30
C ILE A 260 -3.78 29.18 -7.33
N TYR A 261 -4.03 27.88 -7.21
CA TYR A 261 -5.36 27.27 -7.24
C TYR A 261 -5.74 26.90 -5.80
N GLU A 262 -6.53 27.74 -5.15
CA GLU A 262 -7.01 27.51 -3.78
C GLU A 262 -8.25 26.60 -3.78
N GLU A 263 -8.00 25.29 -3.84
CA GLU A 263 -9.03 24.26 -3.88
C GLU A 263 -8.52 22.94 -3.27
N ASN A 264 -9.42 22.21 -2.61
CA ASN A 264 -9.17 20.81 -2.28
C ASN A 264 -9.64 19.96 -3.46
N VAL A 265 -8.74 19.18 -4.07
CA VAL A 265 -9.00 18.38 -5.28
C VAL A 265 -9.04 16.91 -4.93
N GLU A 266 -10.03 16.19 -5.44
CA GLU A 266 -10.15 14.75 -5.28
C GLU A 266 -10.17 14.03 -6.64
N ILE A 267 -9.20 13.15 -6.86
CA ILE A 267 -9.15 12.22 -7.97
C ILE A 267 -9.78 10.90 -7.50
N SER A 268 -11.09 10.79 -7.62
CA SER A 268 -11.85 9.62 -7.16
C SER A 268 -11.42 8.34 -7.91
N SER A 269 -11.73 7.17 -7.33
CA SER A 269 -11.25 5.87 -7.85
C SER A 269 -11.73 5.53 -9.28
N ASN A 270 -12.83 6.12 -9.72
CA ASN A 270 -13.34 6.02 -11.08
C ASN A 270 -12.67 6.99 -12.07
N LYS A 271 -11.82 7.92 -11.63
CA LYS A 271 -11.08 8.85 -12.51
C LYS A 271 -9.68 8.31 -12.78
N THR A 272 -9.60 7.25 -13.59
CA THR A 272 -8.34 6.55 -13.90
C THR A 272 -7.53 7.26 -14.97
N ASN A 273 -6.20 7.08 -14.95
CA ASN A 273 -5.24 7.58 -15.95
C ASN A 273 -5.27 9.11 -16.16
N ILE A 274 -5.59 9.87 -15.11
CA ILE A 274 -5.47 11.33 -15.12
C ILE A 274 -4.00 11.73 -15.03
N VAL A 275 -3.59 12.71 -15.83
CA VAL A 275 -2.27 13.34 -15.76
C VAL A 275 -2.45 14.81 -15.44
N LEU A 276 -1.93 15.28 -14.29
CA LEU A 276 -1.78 16.71 -14.02
C LEU A 276 -0.42 17.20 -14.51
N LEU A 277 -0.41 18.18 -15.41
CA LEU A 277 0.82 18.78 -15.93
C LEU A 277 0.79 20.28 -15.63
N GLY A 278 1.74 20.77 -14.84
CA GLY A 278 1.87 22.20 -14.56
C GLY A 278 2.90 22.91 -15.45
N ASP A 279 3.01 24.23 -15.29
CA ASP A 279 4.04 25.07 -15.95
C ASP A 279 5.40 25.05 -15.22
N GLY A 280 5.45 24.42 -14.05
CA GLY A 280 6.61 24.34 -13.18
C GLY A 280 6.15 24.29 -11.73
N ARG A 281 6.86 23.53 -10.88
CA ARG A 281 6.53 23.39 -9.46
C ARG A 281 6.54 24.72 -8.69
N ASP A 282 7.30 25.70 -9.16
CA ASP A 282 7.36 27.05 -8.57
C ASP A 282 6.34 28.03 -9.19
N GLN A 283 5.57 27.60 -10.20
CA GLN A 283 4.65 28.43 -10.99
C GLN A 283 3.19 27.98 -10.86
N THR A 284 2.94 26.67 -10.81
CA THR A 284 1.60 26.09 -10.66
C THR A 284 1.48 25.46 -9.28
N VAL A 285 0.61 26.00 -8.41
CA VAL A 285 0.44 25.54 -7.03
C VAL A 285 -1.02 25.26 -6.74
N ILE A 286 -1.34 24.04 -6.28
CA ILE A 286 -2.64 23.71 -5.68
C ILE A 286 -2.50 23.86 -4.16
N THR A 287 -3.30 24.71 -3.53
CA THR A 287 -3.18 25.04 -2.10
C THR A 287 -4.50 24.85 -1.35
N GLY A 288 -4.39 24.36 -0.12
CA GLY A 288 -5.51 24.13 0.81
C GLY A 288 -5.03 24.28 2.25
N ASN A 289 -5.94 24.22 3.23
CA ASN A 289 -5.61 24.48 4.64
C ASN A 289 -6.43 23.64 5.62
N ARG A 290 -6.96 22.49 5.19
CA ARG A 290 -7.67 21.57 6.10
C ARG A 290 -6.68 20.94 7.07
N SER A 291 -7.09 20.76 8.32
CA SER A 291 -6.22 20.28 9.39
C SER A 291 -6.99 19.53 10.48
N ASP A 292 -6.26 18.78 11.31
CA ASP A 292 -6.83 18.12 12.49
C ASP A 292 -7.47 19.13 13.44
N VAL A 293 -6.77 20.21 13.79
CA VAL A 293 -7.28 21.24 14.71
C VAL A 293 -8.57 21.87 14.21
N ASP A 294 -8.73 22.04 12.90
CA ASP A 294 -9.94 22.61 12.29
C ASP A 294 -11.07 21.58 12.10
N GLY A 295 -10.91 20.39 12.68
CA GLY A 295 -11.94 19.37 12.77
C GLY A 295 -11.98 18.42 11.57
N TRP A 296 -10.90 18.28 10.79
CA TRP A 296 -10.81 17.27 9.73
C TRP A 296 -10.08 16.02 10.23
N THR A 297 -10.39 14.86 9.67
CA THR A 297 -9.50 13.70 9.83
C THR A 297 -8.20 13.95 9.06
N THR A 298 -7.10 13.32 9.48
CA THR A 298 -5.84 13.37 8.70
C THR A 298 -6.07 12.94 7.25
N PHE A 299 -6.86 11.89 7.02
CA PHE A 299 -7.19 11.38 5.68
C PHE A 299 -7.89 12.43 4.79
N ARG A 300 -8.83 13.21 5.33
CA ARG A 300 -9.56 14.27 4.59
C ARG A 300 -8.93 15.65 4.64
N SER A 301 -7.83 15.81 5.38
CA SER A 301 -7.07 17.07 5.41
C SER A 301 -6.30 17.35 4.10
N ALA A 302 -6.16 16.35 3.23
CA ALA A 302 -5.42 16.44 1.98
C ALA A 302 -5.86 17.59 1.07
N THR A 303 -4.91 18.41 0.63
CA THR A 303 -5.13 19.39 -0.46
C THR A 303 -5.41 18.67 -1.79
N LEU A 304 -4.57 17.72 -2.17
CA LEU A 304 -4.83 16.79 -3.26
C LEU A 304 -4.97 15.36 -2.72
N ALA A 305 -6.10 14.73 -3.00
CA ALA A 305 -6.38 13.33 -2.67
C ALA A 305 -6.48 12.48 -3.94
N VAL A 306 -5.64 11.45 -4.07
CA VAL A 306 -5.58 10.58 -5.25
C VAL A 306 -5.98 9.15 -4.93
N SER A 307 -7.12 8.74 -5.48
CA SER A 307 -7.67 7.37 -5.42
C SER A 307 -7.77 6.70 -6.81
N GLY A 308 -7.60 7.47 -7.90
CA GLY A 308 -7.63 6.98 -9.28
C GLY A 308 -6.31 6.31 -9.71
N GLU A 309 -6.39 5.06 -10.17
CA GLU A 309 -5.23 4.28 -10.66
C GLU A 309 -4.59 4.92 -11.90
N GLY A 310 -3.26 4.82 -11.99
CA GLY A 310 -2.50 5.33 -13.13
C GLY A 310 -2.33 6.85 -13.14
N PHE A 311 -2.61 7.52 -12.01
CA PHE A 311 -2.44 8.96 -11.87
C PHE A 311 -0.98 9.38 -12.02
N LEU A 312 -0.74 10.43 -12.80
CA LEU A 312 0.57 11.05 -12.95
C LEU A 312 0.49 12.53 -12.63
N ALA A 313 1.55 13.08 -12.03
CA ALA A 313 1.72 14.51 -11.90
C ALA A 313 3.13 14.94 -12.29
N ARG A 314 3.23 16.12 -12.92
CA ARG A 314 4.52 16.68 -13.33
C ARG A 314 4.52 18.20 -13.25
N ASP A 315 5.66 18.76 -12.84
CA ASP A 315 5.95 20.20 -12.90
C ASP A 315 4.87 21.04 -12.16
N ILE A 316 4.42 20.58 -10.99
CA ILE A 316 3.34 21.21 -10.20
C ILE A 316 3.58 21.04 -8.69
N ALA A 317 3.12 21.98 -7.86
CA ALA A 317 3.21 21.90 -6.41
C ALA A 317 1.86 21.66 -5.73
N PHE A 318 1.90 20.95 -4.60
CA PHE A 318 0.78 20.70 -3.71
C PHE A 318 1.12 21.25 -2.32
N GLU A 319 0.29 22.13 -1.78
CA GLU A 319 0.54 22.81 -0.51
C GLU A 319 -0.62 22.61 0.46
N ASN A 320 -0.30 22.31 1.71
CA ASN A 320 -1.19 22.57 2.84
C ASN A 320 -0.62 23.71 3.69
N LYS A 321 -1.28 24.87 3.62
CA LYS A 321 -0.86 26.11 4.28
C LYS A 321 -1.42 26.29 5.69
N ALA A 322 -1.91 25.23 6.34
CA ALA A 322 -2.51 25.30 7.67
C ALA A 322 -1.52 25.78 8.76
N GLY A 323 -0.24 25.40 8.66
CA GLY A 323 0.79 25.76 9.65
C GLY A 323 1.03 24.69 10.72
N PRO A 324 2.17 24.74 11.44
CA PRO A 324 2.56 23.70 12.39
C PRO A 324 1.69 23.68 13.67
N GLU A 325 1.04 24.79 14.01
CA GLU A 325 0.10 24.90 15.13
C GLU A 325 -1.23 24.16 14.88
N LYS A 326 -1.48 23.77 13.63
CA LYS A 326 -2.69 23.06 13.21
C LYS A 326 -2.56 21.53 13.25
N HIS A 327 -1.42 21.03 13.71
CA HIS A 327 -1.09 19.60 13.75
C HIS A 327 -1.19 18.96 12.36
N GLN A 328 -1.78 17.76 12.24
CA GLN A 328 -1.83 16.99 11.00
C GLN A 328 -2.56 17.78 9.90
N ALA A 329 -1.87 18.01 8.77
CA ALA A 329 -2.41 18.78 7.66
C ALA A 329 -1.75 18.32 6.34
N VAL A 330 -2.42 17.42 5.63
CA VAL A 330 -1.86 16.73 4.47
C VAL A 330 -1.87 17.62 3.22
N ALA A 331 -0.75 17.70 2.51
CA ALA A 331 -0.68 18.36 1.20
C ALA A 331 -1.08 17.40 0.07
N LEU A 332 -0.56 16.17 0.10
CA LEU A 332 -0.85 15.13 -0.88
C LEU A 332 -1.14 13.80 -0.20
N ARG A 333 -2.28 13.19 -0.50
CA ARG A 333 -2.60 11.80 -0.16
C ARG A 333 -2.72 10.95 -1.40
N VAL A 334 -2.10 9.77 -1.40
CA VAL A 334 -2.18 8.80 -2.49
C VAL A 334 -2.53 7.41 -1.98
N ASN A 335 -3.68 6.88 -2.40
CA ASN A 335 -4.13 5.50 -2.19
C ASN A 335 -4.59 4.89 -3.52
N ALA A 336 -3.76 5.06 -4.54
CA ALA A 336 -3.96 4.56 -5.88
C ALA A 336 -2.70 3.82 -6.35
N ASP A 337 -2.90 2.79 -7.16
CA ASP A 337 -1.81 1.97 -7.69
C ASP A 337 -1.20 2.60 -8.94
N VAL A 338 0.06 2.24 -9.20
CA VAL A 338 0.86 2.66 -10.36
C VAL A 338 0.79 4.19 -10.60
N THR A 339 1.07 4.93 -9.54
CA THR A 339 1.11 6.41 -9.56
C THR A 339 2.54 6.94 -9.56
N ALA A 340 2.80 8.01 -10.32
CA ALA A 340 4.12 8.63 -10.35
C ALA A 340 4.09 10.16 -10.36
N PHE A 341 5.09 10.75 -9.73
CA PHE A 341 5.27 12.20 -9.57
C PHE A 341 6.67 12.58 -10.05
N TYR A 342 6.77 13.55 -10.96
CA TYR A 342 8.06 13.99 -11.51
C TYR A 342 8.21 15.50 -11.43
N LYS A 343 9.26 15.99 -10.77
CA LYS A 343 9.48 17.43 -10.58
C LYS A 343 8.29 18.13 -9.91
N CYS A 344 7.67 17.47 -8.95
CA CYS A 344 6.64 18.06 -8.12
C CYS A 344 7.24 18.66 -6.85
N ALA A 345 6.46 19.48 -6.15
CA ALA A 345 6.79 19.90 -4.79
C ALA A 345 5.62 19.63 -3.85
N MET A 346 5.91 19.23 -2.62
CA MET A 346 4.94 19.00 -1.56
C MET A 346 5.32 19.88 -0.36
N TYR A 347 4.46 20.85 -0.06
CA TYR A 347 4.69 21.82 1.01
C TYR A 347 3.72 21.60 2.16
N GLY A 348 4.27 21.40 3.36
CA GLY A 348 3.49 21.33 4.58
C GLY A 348 4.37 21.44 5.82
N TYR A 349 3.82 20.95 6.94
CA TYR A 349 4.51 20.82 8.22
C TYR A 349 4.35 19.39 8.71
N GLN A 350 3.40 19.12 9.62
CA GLN A 350 3.11 17.78 10.09
C GLN A 350 2.24 17.03 9.08
N ASP A 351 2.60 15.78 8.78
CA ASP A 351 1.87 14.86 7.89
C ASP A 351 1.76 15.35 6.43
N THR A 352 2.83 15.93 5.86
CA THR A 352 2.78 16.57 4.52
C THR A 352 2.41 15.60 3.38
N LEU A 353 3.12 14.47 3.26
CA LEU A 353 2.95 13.49 2.19
C LEU A 353 2.44 12.16 2.77
N TYR A 354 1.17 11.88 2.49
CA TYR A 354 0.51 10.65 2.90
C TYR A 354 0.59 9.60 1.78
N VAL A 355 1.67 8.81 1.78
CA VAL A 355 1.86 7.62 0.94
C VAL A 355 1.01 6.46 1.48
N HIS A 356 -0.31 6.63 1.41
CA HIS A 356 -1.27 5.78 2.11
C HIS A 356 -1.16 4.30 1.71
N SER A 357 -1.37 3.95 0.43
CA SER A 357 -1.34 2.54 0.00
C SER A 357 -0.98 2.35 -1.49
N PHE A 358 -0.82 1.07 -1.90
CA PHE A 358 -0.42 0.62 -3.25
C PHE A 358 1.01 1.03 -3.68
N ARG A 359 1.36 0.85 -4.96
CA ARG A 359 2.68 1.18 -5.51
C ARG A 359 2.74 2.63 -5.98
N GLN A 360 3.79 3.34 -5.58
CA GLN A 360 3.98 4.76 -5.87
C GLN A 360 5.44 5.08 -6.19
N PHE A 361 5.68 6.07 -7.05
CA PHE A 361 7.02 6.52 -7.41
C PHE A 361 7.14 8.05 -7.43
N TYR A 362 8.19 8.58 -6.81
CA TYR A 362 8.45 10.03 -6.76
C TYR A 362 9.88 10.28 -7.27
N ARG A 363 10.05 11.13 -8.28
CA ARG A 363 11.35 11.44 -8.89
C ARG A 363 11.59 12.94 -8.94
N GLU A 364 12.76 13.38 -8.47
CA GLU A 364 13.16 14.80 -8.52
C GLU A 364 12.13 15.73 -7.85
N CYS A 365 11.46 15.24 -6.81
CA CYS A 365 10.49 16.02 -6.04
C CYS A 365 11.15 16.73 -4.86
N ASP A 366 10.58 17.85 -4.45
CA ASP A 366 10.96 18.53 -3.20
C ASP A 366 9.84 18.33 -2.17
N ILE A 367 10.17 17.78 -1.00
CA ILE A 367 9.19 17.44 0.04
C ILE A 367 9.59 18.13 1.34
N PHE A 368 8.74 19.03 1.83
CA PHE A 368 8.99 19.84 3.01
C PHE A 368 8.09 19.44 4.18
N GLY A 369 8.62 19.35 5.39
CA GLY A 369 7.79 19.17 6.57
C GLY A 369 8.55 19.16 7.90
N THR A 370 7.84 18.83 8.98
CA THR A 370 8.38 18.80 10.35
C THR A 370 8.26 17.41 10.96
N ILE A 371 7.07 16.99 11.35
CA ILE A 371 6.80 15.72 12.03
C ILE A 371 6.09 14.78 11.06
N ASP A 372 6.60 13.55 10.93
CA ASP A 372 6.00 12.45 10.16
C ASP A 372 5.64 12.84 8.73
N TYR A 373 6.45 13.70 8.11
CA TYR A 373 6.00 14.39 6.89
C TYR A 373 6.05 13.51 5.63
N ILE A 374 6.56 12.29 5.71
CA ILE A 374 6.37 11.20 4.75
C ILE A 374 5.87 9.97 5.50
N PHE A 375 4.58 9.66 5.41
CA PHE A 375 3.96 8.64 6.26
C PHE A 375 2.94 7.78 5.51
N GLY A 376 2.64 6.61 6.05
CA GLY A 376 1.68 5.67 5.48
C GLY A 376 2.23 4.26 5.26
N ASN A 377 1.55 3.49 4.41
CA ASN A 377 1.80 2.07 4.21
C ASN A 377 1.77 1.67 2.72
N ALA A 378 2.14 2.58 1.82
CA ALA A 378 2.41 2.24 0.42
C ALA A 378 3.66 1.37 0.27
N ALA A 379 3.83 0.75 -0.90
CA ALA A 379 5.13 0.35 -1.42
C ALA A 379 5.65 1.49 -2.28
N VAL A 380 6.55 2.31 -1.75
CA VAL A 380 6.95 3.57 -2.38
C VAL A 380 8.45 3.71 -2.50
N VAL A 381 8.90 4.19 -3.66
CA VAL A 381 10.28 4.63 -3.88
C VAL A 381 10.28 6.12 -4.17
N LEU A 382 11.07 6.86 -3.39
CA LEU A 382 11.43 8.25 -3.63
C LEU A 382 12.88 8.26 -4.15
N GLN A 383 13.09 8.80 -5.34
CA GLN A 383 14.37 8.73 -6.03
C GLN A 383 14.84 10.11 -6.47
N ALA A 384 16.10 10.47 -6.19
CA ALA A 384 16.65 11.79 -6.55
C ALA A 384 15.81 12.98 -6.02
N CYS A 385 15.11 12.80 -4.91
CA CYS A 385 14.29 13.84 -4.29
C CYS A 385 15.12 14.68 -3.30
N ASN A 386 14.69 15.92 -3.10
CA ASN A 386 15.10 16.69 -1.94
C ASN A 386 14.06 16.47 -0.83
N ILE A 387 14.52 16.08 0.35
CA ILE A 387 13.70 15.82 1.53
C ILE A 387 14.12 16.84 2.59
N ILE A 388 13.30 17.87 2.79
CA ILE A 388 13.69 19.09 3.52
C ILE A 388 12.93 19.21 4.84
N SER A 389 13.66 19.09 5.95
CA SER A 389 13.13 19.35 7.28
C SER A 389 13.03 20.86 7.57
N ARG A 390 11.87 21.29 8.06
CA ARG A 390 11.57 22.67 8.47
C ARG A 390 11.79 22.86 9.96
N MET A 391 12.03 24.08 10.40
CA MET A 391 12.02 24.41 11.82
C MET A 391 10.65 24.06 12.45
N PRO A 392 10.60 23.19 13.48
CA PRO A 392 9.35 22.84 14.15
C PRO A 392 8.99 23.90 15.21
N LEU A 393 7.85 23.74 15.88
CA LEU A 393 7.50 24.60 17.01
C LEU A 393 8.48 24.42 18.19
N PRO A 394 8.56 25.38 19.13
CA PRO A 394 9.36 25.22 20.34
C PRO A 394 9.02 23.92 21.08
N ASN A 395 10.05 23.21 21.53
CA ASN A 395 9.96 21.91 22.21
C ASN A 395 9.46 20.73 21.35
N GLN A 396 9.33 20.92 20.04
CA GLN A 396 9.15 19.82 19.09
C GLN A 396 10.49 19.39 18.48
N TYR A 397 10.41 18.38 17.63
CA TYR A 397 11.51 17.78 16.88
C TYR A 397 11.03 17.53 15.44
N THR A 398 11.93 17.16 14.55
CA THR A 398 11.54 16.72 13.20
C THR A 398 11.71 15.21 13.03
N VAL A 399 10.82 14.61 12.24
CA VAL A 399 10.89 13.22 11.83
C VAL A 399 10.47 13.11 10.39
N ILE A 400 11.33 12.49 9.58
CA ILE A 400 11.07 12.35 8.14
C ILE A 400 9.97 11.33 7.91
N THR A 401 10.14 10.09 8.40
CA THR A 401 9.22 9.00 8.10
C THR A 401 8.43 8.46 9.30
N ALA A 402 7.16 8.11 9.04
CA ALA A 402 6.34 7.34 9.96
C ALA A 402 5.60 6.23 9.19
N GLN A 403 6.28 5.10 9.01
CA GLN A 403 5.76 4.00 8.20
C GLN A 403 4.86 3.08 9.04
N SER A 404 3.69 2.70 8.50
CA SER A 404 2.61 2.01 9.24
C SER A 404 2.31 0.57 8.81
N ARG A 405 3.32 -0.18 8.40
CA ARG A 405 3.15 -1.62 8.18
C ARG A 405 2.81 -2.33 9.49
N ASP A 406 1.68 -3.04 9.50
CA ASP A 406 1.09 -3.64 10.70
C ASP A 406 1.13 -5.18 10.65
N SER A 407 1.48 -5.76 9.50
CA SER A 407 1.64 -7.20 9.31
C SER A 407 2.93 -7.53 8.53
N PRO A 408 3.63 -8.62 8.88
CA PRO A 408 4.83 -9.06 8.14
C PRO A 408 4.49 -9.63 6.76
N ASP A 409 3.21 -9.87 6.48
CA ASP A 409 2.74 -10.36 5.17
C ASP A 409 2.47 -9.23 4.19
N GLU A 410 2.37 -7.97 4.64
CA GLU A 410 2.26 -6.81 3.77
C GLU A 410 3.58 -6.54 3.07
N ASP A 411 3.51 -6.31 1.75
CA ASP A 411 4.68 -5.98 0.95
C ASP A 411 4.79 -4.47 0.71
N THR A 412 4.87 -3.73 1.82
CA THR A 412 4.82 -2.26 1.87
C THR A 412 6.02 -1.71 2.62
N GLY A 413 6.33 -0.43 2.45
CA GLY A 413 7.51 0.22 3.01
C GLY A 413 7.88 1.48 2.23
N ILE A 414 8.73 2.29 2.85
CA ILE A 414 9.25 3.53 2.26
C ILE A 414 10.72 3.33 1.90
N SER A 415 11.07 3.46 0.61
CA SER A 415 12.45 3.43 0.12
C SER A 415 12.86 4.83 -0.34
N ILE A 416 13.91 5.37 0.27
CA ILE A 416 14.49 6.69 -0.05
C ILE A 416 15.84 6.42 -0.70
N GLN A 417 15.92 6.59 -2.01
CA GLN A 417 17.07 6.22 -2.82
C GLN A 417 17.69 7.44 -3.50
N ASN A 418 19.01 7.61 -3.41
CA ASN A 418 19.74 8.71 -4.06
C ASN A 418 19.12 10.09 -3.76
N CYS A 419 18.59 10.29 -2.55
CA CYS A 419 17.94 11.54 -2.16
C CYS A 419 18.92 12.45 -1.40
N SER A 420 18.57 13.73 -1.31
CA SER A 420 19.25 14.69 -0.44
C SER A 420 18.40 14.99 0.78
N ILE A 421 18.87 14.61 1.96
CA ILE A 421 18.22 14.89 3.24
C ILE A 421 18.78 16.20 3.79
N LEU A 422 17.96 17.25 3.74
CA LEU A 422 18.38 18.63 3.96
C LEU A 422 17.55 19.30 5.06
N ALA A 423 18.06 20.41 5.57
CA ALA A 423 17.34 21.30 6.47
C ALA A 423 17.13 22.66 5.80
N THR A 424 16.00 23.28 6.12
CA THR A 424 15.80 24.72 5.93
C THR A 424 16.88 25.52 6.69
N THR A 425 17.20 26.74 6.22
CA THR A 425 18.30 27.54 6.77
C THR A 425 18.16 27.84 8.26
N ASP A 426 16.93 28.08 8.73
CA ASP A 426 16.62 28.31 10.14
C ASP A 426 16.80 27.06 11.00
N LEU A 427 16.39 25.88 10.53
CA LEU A 427 16.68 24.61 11.21
C LEU A 427 18.19 24.31 11.20
N TYR A 428 18.87 24.48 10.06
CA TYR A 428 20.31 24.26 9.94
C TYR A 428 21.10 25.16 10.91
N ASN A 429 20.74 26.43 11.06
CA ASN A 429 21.44 27.30 12.00
C ASN A 429 21.18 26.95 13.48
N ASN A 430 20.19 26.10 13.77
CA ASN A 430 19.76 25.75 15.13
C ASN A 430 19.78 24.23 15.42
N TYR A 431 20.34 23.40 14.56
CA TYR A 431 20.22 21.93 14.67
C TYR A 431 20.79 21.38 15.98
N ASN A 432 21.76 22.06 16.60
CA ASN A 432 22.30 21.64 17.90
C ASN A 432 21.25 21.64 19.02
N ASN A 433 20.16 22.42 18.86
CA ASN A 433 19.08 22.55 19.85
C ASN A 433 17.81 21.79 19.45
N ILE A 434 17.72 21.28 18.23
CA ILE A 434 16.53 20.64 17.68
C ILE A 434 16.88 19.22 17.27
N LYS A 435 16.17 18.23 17.82
CA LYS A 435 16.35 16.84 17.41
C LYS A 435 15.67 16.59 16.06
N SER A 436 16.33 15.84 15.20
CA SER A 436 15.83 15.46 13.89
C SER A 436 16.16 14.00 13.60
N TYR A 437 15.17 13.23 13.14
CA TYR A 437 15.30 11.78 12.95
C TYR A 437 14.86 11.35 11.56
N LEU A 438 15.48 10.29 11.05
CA LEU A 438 15.13 9.62 9.79
C LEU A 438 13.72 9.02 9.85
N GLY A 439 13.29 8.50 11.01
CA GLY A 439 11.94 7.97 11.14
C GLY A 439 11.58 7.44 12.53
N ARG A 440 10.31 7.08 12.70
CA ARG A 440 9.74 6.43 13.90
C ARG A 440 8.61 5.45 13.56
N PRO A 441 8.49 4.32 14.28
CA PRO A 441 7.63 3.21 13.84
C PRO A 441 6.17 3.45 14.20
N TRP A 442 5.37 3.97 13.26
CA TRP A 442 3.93 4.18 13.49
C TRP A 442 3.19 2.86 13.78
N ARG A 443 3.65 1.75 13.19
CA ARG A 443 3.14 0.40 13.48
C ARG A 443 4.28 -0.60 13.67
N VAL A 444 3.95 -1.75 14.24
CA VAL A 444 4.93 -2.67 14.80
C VAL A 444 5.87 -3.30 13.76
N TYR A 445 5.45 -3.44 12.50
CA TYR A 445 6.30 -3.96 11.42
C TYR A 445 6.87 -2.85 10.53
N SER A 446 6.98 -1.62 11.04
CA SER A 446 7.42 -0.45 10.28
C SER A 446 8.64 -0.74 9.41
N ARG A 447 8.63 -0.32 8.13
CA ARG A 447 9.70 -0.64 7.17
C ARG A 447 10.10 0.58 6.36
N THR A 448 11.29 1.11 6.64
CA THR A 448 11.86 2.27 5.94
C THR A 448 13.34 2.03 5.63
N VAL A 449 13.80 2.41 4.45
CA VAL A 449 15.22 2.36 4.10
C VAL A 449 15.73 3.64 3.46
N PHE A 450 16.98 3.98 3.74
CA PHE A 450 17.75 5.06 3.10
C PHE A 450 18.94 4.46 2.36
N ILE A 451 19.00 4.64 1.04
CA ILE A 451 19.94 4.00 0.12
C ILE A 451 20.66 5.10 -0.68
N GLU A 452 21.99 5.10 -0.66
CA GLU A 452 22.86 6.01 -1.44
C GLU A 452 22.47 7.48 -1.33
N SER A 453 21.95 7.89 -0.18
CA SER A 453 21.42 9.23 0.02
C SER A 453 22.42 10.13 0.75
N TYR A 454 22.43 11.41 0.40
CA TYR A 454 23.15 12.43 1.16
C TYR A 454 22.37 12.74 2.44
N ILE A 455 23.01 12.61 3.61
CA ILE A 455 22.44 12.94 4.91
C ILE A 455 23.23 14.08 5.53
N ASP A 456 22.59 15.24 5.68
CA ASP A 456 23.21 16.42 6.27
C ASP A 456 23.30 16.34 7.82
N VAL A 457 24.09 17.22 8.41
CA VAL A 457 24.59 17.12 9.80
C VAL A 457 23.49 17.25 10.88
N PHE A 458 22.32 17.77 10.51
CA PHE A 458 21.23 18.03 11.46
C PHE A 458 20.54 16.77 11.97
N ILE A 459 20.70 15.63 11.31
CA ILE A 459 20.15 14.35 11.76
C ILE A 459 20.89 13.89 13.03
N ASP A 460 20.12 13.58 14.07
CA ASP A 460 20.66 13.11 15.34
C ASP A 460 21.48 11.82 15.14
N PRO A 461 22.62 11.64 15.83
CA PRO A 461 23.45 10.44 15.68
C PRO A 461 22.71 9.12 15.93
N MET A 462 21.65 9.12 16.76
CA MET A 462 20.78 7.95 16.95
C MET A 462 20.07 7.53 15.66
N GLY A 463 19.85 8.45 14.72
CA GLY A 463 19.20 8.28 13.42
C GLY A 463 17.69 8.10 13.51
N TRP A 464 17.22 7.25 14.42
CA TRP A 464 15.83 6.83 14.53
C TRP A 464 15.30 7.07 15.95
N THR A 465 14.00 7.30 16.10
CA THR A 465 13.37 7.50 17.41
C THR A 465 12.16 6.59 17.62
N LYS A 466 11.86 6.30 18.89
CA LYS A 466 10.70 5.45 19.25
C LYS A 466 9.40 6.15 18.86
N TRP A 467 8.32 5.38 18.73
CA TRP A 467 6.98 5.97 18.49
C TRP A 467 6.55 6.87 19.64
N SER A 468 6.72 6.38 20.87
CA SER A 468 6.60 7.17 22.11
C SER A 468 7.69 6.74 23.09
N SER A 469 7.98 7.56 24.09
CA SER A 469 9.11 7.34 25.03
C SER A 469 9.06 5.98 25.73
N ASP A 470 7.85 5.52 26.05
CA ASP A 470 7.59 4.33 26.86
C ASP A 470 7.14 3.12 26.02
N ASP A 471 7.21 3.22 24.69
CA ASP A 471 6.74 2.16 23.78
C ASP A 471 7.90 1.52 23.01
N ASP A 472 8.30 0.33 23.48
CA ASP A 472 9.28 -0.53 22.82
C ASP A 472 8.64 -1.49 21.79
N LYS A 473 7.33 -1.38 21.54
CA LYS A 473 6.65 -2.25 20.57
C LYS A 473 7.21 -2.02 19.18
N GLY A 474 7.48 -3.13 18.49
CA GLY A 474 7.95 -3.11 17.12
C GLY A 474 9.46 -2.88 16.97
N LEU A 475 10.20 -2.52 18.02
CA LEU A 475 11.65 -2.30 17.89
C LEU A 475 12.42 -3.57 17.52
N ASP A 476 11.82 -4.75 17.76
CA ASP A 476 12.34 -6.07 17.40
C ASP A 476 11.80 -6.61 16.07
N THR A 477 10.73 -6.03 15.53
CA THR A 477 10.04 -6.53 14.32
C THR A 477 10.00 -5.55 13.16
N LEU A 478 10.30 -4.27 13.39
CA LEU A 478 10.53 -3.26 12.36
C LEU A 478 11.75 -3.62 11.50
N TYR A 479 11.87 -2.96 10.34
CA TYR A 479 13.03 -3.05 9.47
C TYR A 479 13.45 -1.65 9.04
N TYR A 480 14.43 -1.08 9.73
CA TYR A 480 15.03 0.22 9.41
C TYR A 480 16.44 0.03 8.86
N GLY A 481 16.59 0.34 7.58
CA GLY A 481 17.81 0.05 6.82
C GLY A 481 18.56 1.30 6.37
N GLU A 482 19.88 1.30 6.49
CA GLU A 482 20.77 2.27 5.86
C GLU A 482 21.78 1.55 4.95
N PHE A 483 22.00 2.03 3.72
CA PHE A 483 22.97 1.48 2.77
C PHE A 483 23.70 2.60 2.03
N ALA A 484 25.04 2.58 2.08
CA ALA A 484 25.91 3.47 1.31
C ALA A 484 25.54 4.97 1.36
N ASN A 485 24.91 5.44 2.45
CA ASN A 485 24.61 6.85 2.66
C ASN A 485 25.90 7.63 2.93
N TYR A 486 25.93 8.88 2.49
CA TYR A 486 27.10 9.76 2.62
C TYR A 486 26.70 11.13 3.17
N GLY A 487 27.69 11.95 3.52
CA GLY A 487 27.46 13.25 4.15
C GLY A 487 27.68 13.24 5.66
N PRO A 488 27.67 14.42 6.30
CA PRO A 488 28.06 14.55 7.70
C PRO A 488 27.11 13.88 8.71
N GLY A 489 25.83 13.65 8.35
CA GLY A 489 24.85 12.95 9.18
C GLY A 489 24.76 11.43 8.94
N SER A 490 25.56 10.89 8.02
CA SER A 490 25.45 9.47 7.62
C SER A 490 26.23 8.49 8.50
N ALA A 491 27.01 8.96 9.48
CA ALA A 491 27.79 8.09 10.36
C ALA A 491 26.89 7.18 11.22
N THR A 492 27.19 5.87 11.24
CA THR A 492 26.32 4.86 11.86
C THR A 492 26.76 4.38 13.25
N ASP A 493 27.94 4.79 13.74
CA ASP A 493 28.54 4.26 14.97
C ASP A 493 27.70 4.48 16.23
N ASN A 494 26.85 5.52 16.23
CA ASN A 494 26.01 5.92 17.36
C ASN A 494 24.50 5.71 17.11
N ARG A 495 24.15 4.94 16.07
CA ARG A 495 22.75 4.61 15.78
C ARG A 495 22.15 3.79 16.92
N VAL A 496 20.82 3.78 16.97
CA VAL A 496 20.05 2.92 17.88
C VAL A 496 20.47 1.45 17.79
N LYS A 497 20.36 0.73 18.91
CA LYS A 497 20.75 -0.70 19.02
C LYS A 497 19.56 -1.65 18.92
N TRP A 498 18.49 -1.23 18.23
CA TRP A 498 17.28 -2.04 18.10
C TRP A 498 17.54 -3.25 17.20
N LEU A 499 16.88 -4.39 17.48
CA LEU A 499 17.04 -5.58 16.64
C LEU A 499 16.53 -5.38 15.21
N GLY A 500 15.54 -4.51 15.02
CA GLY A 500 15.01 -4.15 13.70
C GLY A 500 15.83 -3.09 12.94
N TYR A 501 16.90 -2.54 13.53
CA TYR A 501 17.81 -1.65 12.81
C TYR A 501 18.89 -2.46 12.09
N HIS A 502 19.16 -2.12 10.83
CA HIS A 502 20.07 -2.85 9.97
C HIS A 502 20.98 -1.89 9.17
N LEU A 503 22.29 -2.09 9.30
CA LEU A 503 23.22 -1.66 8.26
C LEU A 503 23.16 -2.70 7.16
N MET A 504 22.59 -2.35 6.02
CA MET A 504 22.26 -3.31 4.95
C MET A 504 23.50 -3.67 4.13
N ASP A 505 23.48 -4.87 3.54
CA ASP A 505 24.36 -5.22 2.43
C ASP A 505 23.68 -4.93 1.07
N PHE A 506 24.41 -5.15 -0.02
CA PHE A 506 23.91 -4.88 -1.38
C PHE A 506 22.66 -5.69 -1.70
N ASP A 507 22.63 -6.98 -1.37
CA ASP A 507 21.50 -7.87 -1.69
C ASP A 507 20.23 -7.45 -0.92
N SER A 508 20.38 -7.04 0.35
CA SER A 508 19.27 -6.51 1.14
C SER A 508 18.76 -5.19 0.56
N ALA A 509 19.66 -4.26 0.23
CA ALA A 509 19.31 -2.97 -0.35
C ALA A 509 18.67 -3.10 -1.73
N ASN A 510 19.13 -4.06 -2.56
CA ASN A 510 18.60 -4.30 -3.90
C ASN A 510 17.10 -4.63 -3.89
N ASN A 511 16.60 -5.28 -2.84
CA ASN A 511 15.17 -5.60 -2.68
C ASN A 511 14.27 -4.36 -2.54
N PHE A 512 14.85 -3.18 -2.26
CA PHE A 512 14.15 -1.91 -2.09
C PHE A 512 14.32 -0.96 -3.28
N THR A 513 14.88 -1.45 -4.39
CA THR A 513 15.05 -0.69 -5.64
C THR A 513 13.74 -0.64 -6.44
N VAL A 514 13.71 0.19 -7.48
CA VAL A 514 12.54 0.38 -8.34
C VAL A 514 12.09 -0.94 -8.99
N SER A 515 13.02 -1.72 -9.55
CA SER A 515 12.68 -2.97 -10.25
C SER A 515 12.23 -4.10 -9.34
N GLU A 516 12.74 -4.19 -8.12
CA GLU A 516 12.38 -5.27 -7.19
C GLU A 516 11.19 -4.91 -6.30
N PHE A 517 11.16 -3.70 -5.74
CA PHE A 517 10.21 -3.34 -4.69
C PHE A 517 8.84 -2.93 -5.24
N ILE A 518 8.83 -2.12 -6.30
CA ILE A 518 7.59 -1.62 -6.93
C ILE A 518 7.41 -2.13 -8.36
N ILE A 519 8.30 -3.03 -8.81
CA ILE A 519 8.24 -3.68 -10.13
C ILE A 519 8.17 -2.61 -11.23
N GLY A 520 9.01 -1.58 -11.12
CA GLY A 520 8.94 -0.37 -11.93
C GLY A 520 8.98 -0.64 -13.43
N ASP A 521 9.74 -1.65 -13.87
CA ASP A 521 9.82 -2.08 -15.27
C ASP A 521 8.48 -2.45 -15.90
N ALA A 522 7.49 -2.84 -15.08
CA ALA A 522 6.17 -3.20 -15.56
C ALA A 522 5.30 -1.99 -15.91
N TRP A 523 5.60 -0.78 -15.41
CA TRP A 523 4.69 0.36 -15.51
C TRP A 523 5.35 1.74 -15.64
N ILE A 524 6.49 2.01 -15.00
CA ILE A 524 7.14 3.34 -15.01
C ILE A 524 7.61 3.70 -16.41
N GLY A 525 8.17 2.76 -17.18
CA GLY A 525 8.60 3.03 -18.56
C GLY A 525 7.49 3.58 -19.47
N SER A 526 6.22 3.28 -19.16
CA SER A 526 5.08 3.85 -19.90
C SER A 526 4.85 5.33 -19.59
N THR A 527 5.28 5.82 -18.42
CA THR A 527 5.04 7.20 -17.93
C THR A 527 5.89 8.24 -18.65
N SER A 528 7.00 7.80 -19.27
CA SER A 528 8.05 8.68 -19.81
C SER A 528 8.80 9.49 -18.74
N PHE A 529 8.62 9.19 -17.45
CA PHE A 529 9.42 9.75 -16.37
C PHE A 529 10.76 8.99 -16.25
N PRO A 530 11.86 9.67 -15.95
CA PRO A 530 13.14 9.02 -15.73
C PRO A 530 13.11 8.22 -14.41
N TYR A 531 13.80 7.09 -14.40
CA TYR A 531 14.02 6.30 -13.19
C TYR A 531 15.30 5.48 -13.33
N ASP A 532 15.92 5.17 -12.19
CA ASP A 532 17.02 4.22 -12.10
C ASP A 532 16.48 2.89 -11.54
N ASP A 533 16.68 1.80 -12.27
CA ASP A 533 16.09 0.47 -11.99
C ASP A 533 16.57 -0.13 -10.65
N GLY A 534 17.85 0.05 -10.36
CA GLY A 534 18.59 -0.58 -9.27
C GLY A 534 19.39 0.42 -8.44
N ILE A 535 20.33 -0.11 -7.66
CA ILE A 535 21.39 0.66 -6.97
C ILE A 535 22.44 1.11 -7.99
#